data_AF-A0A947VGC2-F1
#
_entry.id   AF-A0A947VGC2-F1
#
_cell.length_a   1.000
_cell.length_b   1.000
_cell.length_c   1.000
_cell.angle_alpha   90.00
_cell.angle_beta   90.00
_cell.angle_gamma   90.00
#
_symmetry.space_group_name_H-M   'P 1'
#
loop_
_entity.id
_entity.type
_entity.pdbx_description
1 polymer ?
#
loop_
_entity_poly.entity_id
_entity_poly.type
_entity_poly.pdbx_seq_one_letter_code
_entity_poly.pdbx_strand_id
1 'polypeptide(L)'
;MDKIQPNISREDYPTFAGLLKNDPEFPASHILWSEQAEKQSANALSHGQQLNVVQIYPQEFADYCRACGQKPNLTMLGAFAVAKNHRNA
;
A
#
# COMPACT_ATOMS: atom_id res chain seq x y z
N MET A 1 -6.40 5.58 17.07
CA MET A 1 -6.62 4.84 15.81
C MET A 1 -5.28 4.77 15.12
N ASP A 2 -4.75 3.57 14.97
CA ASP A 2 -3.44 3.37 14.36
C ASP A 2 -3.54 3.59 12.85
N LYS A 3 -2.51 4.22 12.29
CA LYS A 3 -2.42 4.49 10.86
C LYS A 3 -1.70 3.34 10.20
N ILE A 4 -2.36 2.66 9.26
CA ILE A 4 -1.75 1.57 8.49
C ILE A 4 -1.18 2.15 7.21
N GLN A 5 0.09 1.84 6.94
CA GLN A 5 0.82 2.31 5.76
C GLN A 5 1.33 1.12 4.96
N PRO A 6 0.87 0.91 3.71
CA PRO A 6 1.44 -0.10 2.84
C PRO A 6 2.90 0.26 2.51
N ASN A 7 3.78 -0.73 2.56
CA ASN A 7 5.15 -0.62 2.10
C ASN A 7 5.36 -1.54 0.90
N ILE A 8 5.83 -0.96 -0.21
CA ILE A 8 6.17 -1.67 -1.45
C ILE A 8 7.68 -1.57 -1.62
N SER A 9 8.34 -2.71 -1.81
CA SER A 9 9.78 -2.75 -2.04
C SER A 9 10.13 -2.12 -3.40
N ARG A 10 11.36 -1.60 -3.54
CA ARG A 10 11.83 -1.05 -4.82
C ARG A 10 11.81 -2.09 -5.93
N GLU A 11 12.09 -3.35 -5.59
CA GLU A 11 12.16 -4.48 -6.53
C GLU A 11 10.77 -4.89 -7.02
N ASP A 12 9.77 -4.84 -6.14
CA ASP A 12 8.38 -5.19 -6.46
C ASP A 12 7.62 -4.07 -7.16
N TYR A 13 8.12 -2.83 -7.08
CA TYR A 13 7.44 -1.64 -7.59
C TYR A 13 7.02 -1.73 -9.06
N PRO A 14 7.86 -2.23 -10.00
CA PRO A 14 7.47 -2.38 -11.40
C PRO A 14 6.26 -3.31 -11.58
N THR A 15 6.15 -4.36 -10.76
CA THR A 15 5.00 -5.27 -10.79
C THR A 15 3.74 -4.57 -10.29
N PHE A 16 3.83 -3.79 -9.21
CA PHE A 16 2.71 -2.96 -8.75
C PHE A 16 2.30 -1.91 -9.79
N ALA A 17 3.25 -1.25 -10.43
CA ALA A 17 2.95 -0.30 -11.51
C ALA A 17 2.22 -0.99 -12.67
N GLY A 18 2.54 -2.25 -12.98
CA GLY A 18 1.81 -3.05 -13.96
C GLY A 18 0.39 -3.41 -13.51
N LEU A 19 0.21 -3.80 -12.25
CA LEU A 19 -1.10 -4.15 -11.67
C LEU A 19 -2.02 -2.92 -11.57
N LEU A 20 -1.46 -1.77 -11.20
CA LEU A 20 -2.15 -0.52 -10.91
C LEU A 20 -2.09 0.50 -12.05
N LYS A 21 -1.69 0.08 -13.26
CA LYS A 21 -1.44 0.97 -14.41
C LYS A 21 -2.61 1.87 -14.82
N ASN A 22 -3.83 1.50 -14.45
CA ASN A 22 -5.06 2.25 -14.76
C ASN A 22 -5.49 3.16 -13.61
N ASP A 23 -4.76 3.13 -12.49
CA ASP A 23 -5.03 3.98 -11.33
C ASP A 23 -4.20 5.26 -11.45
N PRO A 24 -4.84 6.42 -11.70
CA PRO A 24 -4.12 7.68 -11.90
C PRO A 24 -3.48 8.20 -10.61
N GLU A 25 -3.90 7.70 -9.45
CA GLU A 25 -3.36 8.12 -8.15
C GLU A 25 -2.14 7.28 -7.74
N PHE A 26 -1.87 6.16 -8.44
CA PHE A 26 -0.68 5.37 -8.17
C PHE A 26 0.59 6.10 -8.65
N PRO A 27 1.63 6.26 -7.81
CA PRO A 27 2.78 7.05 -8.19
C PRO A 27 3.53 6.48 -9.39
N ALA A 28 4.04 7.36 -10.25
CA ALA A 28 4.73 6.94 -11.46
C ALA A 28 6.10 6.25 -11.19
N SER A 29 6.67 6.42 -9.99
CA SER A 29 7.95 5.83 -9.63
C SER A 29 8.02 5.47 -8.14
N HIS A 30 8.91 4.52 -7.81
CA HIS A 30 9.16 4.12 -6.43
C HIS A 30 9.66 5.29 -5.55
N ILE A 31 10.37 6.25 -6.15
CA ILE A 31 10.82 7.46 -5.45
C ILE A 31 9.61 8.29 -5.03
N LEU A 32 8.69 8.58 -5.96
CA LEU A 32 7.47 9.34 -5.63
C LEU A 32 6.60 8.61 -4.61
N TRP A 33 6.51 7.28 -4.70
CA TRP A 33 5.85 6.46 -3.69
C TRP A 33 6.48 6.63 -2.31
N SER A 34 7.81 6.54 -2.24
CA SER A 34 8.56 6.66 -0.97
C SER A 34 8.41 8.06 -0.37
N GLU A 35 8.52 9.12 -1.17
CA GLU A 35 8.32 10.51 -0.73
C GLU A 35 6.91 10.75 -0.19
N GLN A 36 5.89 10.20 -0.87
CA GLN A 36 4.51 10.28 -0.40
C GLN A 36 4.31 9.50 0.91
N ALA A 37 4.89 8.30 1.00
CA ALA A 37 4.86 7.47 2.20
C ALA A 37 5.54 8.17 3.39
N GLU A 38 6.70 8.81 3.19
CA GLU A 38 7.41 9.58 4.21
C GLU A 38 6.59 10.79 4.67
N LYS A 39 5.97 11.53 3.74
CA LYS A 39 5.11 12.67 4.08
C LYS A 39 3.90 12.23 4.90
N GLN A 40 3.29 11.09 4.55
CA GLN A 40 2.17 10.52 5.30
C GLN A 40 2.61 10.07 6.69
N SER A 41 3.78 9.41 6.79
CA SER A 41 4.37 9.02 8.07
C SER A 41 4.61 10.22 8.97
N ALA A 42 5.28 11.26 8.46
CA ALA A 42 5.59 12.46 9.23
C ALA A 42 4.31 13.14 9.75
N ASN A 43 3.28 13.21 8.91
CA ASN A 43 1.97 13.77 9.27
C ASN A 43 1.27 12.93 10.36
N ALA A 44 1.29 11.60 10.26
CA ALA A 44 0.70 10.73 11.27
C ALA A 44 1.41 10.88 12.63
N LEU A 45 2.75 10.88 12.61
CA LEU A 45 3.57 11.06 13.81
C LEU A 45 3.36 12.44 14.45
N SER A 46 3.23 13.51 13.66
CA SER A 46 2.97 14.85 14.20
C SER A 46 1.62 14.96 14.91
N HIS A 47 0.67 14.11 14.55
CA HIS A 47 -0.64 14.01 15.21
C HIS A 47 -0.66 12.98 16.38
N GLY A 48 0.50 12.44 16.77
CA GLY A 48 0.60 11.45 17.84
C GLY A 48 0.00 10.08 17.48
N GLN A 49 -0.18 9.79 16.18
CA GLN A 49 -0.70 8.50 15.73
C GLN A 49 0.43 7.47 15.67
N GLN A 50 0.13 6.22 16.05
CA GLN A 50 1.03 5.11 15.80
C GLN A 50 0.95 4.68 14.34
N LEU A 51 2.10 4.41 13.74
CA LEU A 51 2.22 3.93 12.36
C LEU A 51 2.53 2.43 12.35
N ASN A 52 1.65 1.67 11.71
CA ASN A 52 1.85 0.27 11.41
C ASN A 52 2.20 0.13 9.94
N VAL A 53 3.50 -0.04 9.66
CA VAL A 53 4.01 -0.22 8.30
C VAL A 53 3.87 -1.70 7.93
N VAL A 54 3.19 -1.98 6.82
CA VAL A 54 2.87 -3.34 6.39
C VAL A 54 3.50 -3.62 5.04
N GLN A 55 4.43 -4.58 4.99
CA GLN A 55 5.02 -5.03 3.73
C GLN A 55 3.97 -5.71 2.85
N ILE A 56 3.83 -5.26 1.61
CA ILE A 56 2.90 -5.82 0.62
C ILE A 56 3.70 -6.46 -0.51
N TYR A 57 3.38 -7.72 -0.83
CA TYR A 57 3.95 -8.41 -1.99
C TYR A 57 2.95 -8.42 -3.16
N PRO A 58 3.41 -8.31 -4.43
CA PRO A 58 2.52 -8.21 -5.58
C PRO A 58 1.59 -9.41 -5.73
N GLN A 59 2.10 -10.62 -5.52
CA GLN A 59 1.34 -11.86 -5.68
C GLN A 59 0.20 -11.95 -4.67
N GLU A 60 0.48 -11.69 -3.40
CA GLU A 60 -0.54 -11.72 -2.34
C GLU A 60 -1.63 -10.67 -2.58
N PHE A 61 -1.24 -9.47 -3.04
CA PHE A 61 -2.18 -8.40 -3.36
C PHE A 61 -3.07 -8.77 -4.57
N ALA A 62 -2.48 -9.35 -5.62
CA ALA A 62 -3.23 -9.82 -6.78
C ALA A 62 -4.24 -10.93 -6.40
N ASP A 63 -3.82 -11.86 -5.54
CA ASP A 63 -4.68 -12.93 -5.04
C ASP A 63 -5.81 -12.39 -4.16
N TYR A 64 -5.53 -11.39 -3.31
CA TYR A 64 -6.55 -10.67 -2.54
C TYR A 64 -7.58 -9.99 -3.45
N CYS A 65 -7.13 -9.25 -4.47
CA CYS A 65 -8.04 -8.61 -5.42
C CYS A 65 -8.93 -9.63 -6.15
N ARG A 66 -8.34 -10.76 -6.58
CA ARG A 66 -9.07 -11.86 -7.23
C ARG A 66 -10.12 -12.47 -6.29
N ALA A 67 -9.76 -12.72 -5.03
CA ALA A 67 -10.68 -13.27 -4.03
C ALA A 67 -11.85 -12.31 -3.73
N CYS A 68 -11.60 -10.99 -3.77
CA CYS A 68 -12.65 -9.97 -3.62
C CYS A 68 -13.47 -9.73 -4.89
N GLY A 69 -13.09 -10.32 -6.04
CA GLY A 69 -13.73 -10.04 -7.33
C GLY A 69 -13.53 -8.60 -7.82
N GLN A 70 -12.49 -7.91 -7.34
CA GLN A 70 -12.19 -6.51 -7.65
C GLN A 70 -10.94 -6.38 -8.51
N LYS A 71 -10.86 -5.32 -9.32
CA LYS A 71 -9.64 -4.99 -10.05
C LYS A 71 -8.63 -4.34 -9.08
N PRO A 72 -7.31 -4.61 -9.25
CA PRO A 72 -6.29 -3.90 -8.48
C PRO A 72 -6.39 -2.39 -8.69
N ASN A 73 -6.46 -1.65 -7.58
CA ASN A 73 -6.39 -0.19 -7.52
C ASN A 73 -5.82 0.22 -6.14
N LEU A 74 -5.52 1.51 -5.95
CA LEU A 74 -4.91 2.04 -4.74
C LEU A 74 -5.82 1.87 -3.52
N THR A 75 -7.15 1.96 -3.70
CA THR A 75 -8.12 1.69 -2.63
C THR A 75 -8.02 0.24 -2.13
N MET A 76 -7.95 -0.72 -3.06
CA MET A 76 -7.79 -2.14 -2.74
C MET A 76 -6.44 -2.42 -2.11
N LEU A 77 -5.38 -1.69 -2.49
CA LEU A 77 -4.07 -1.79 -1.85
C LEU A 77 -4.13 -1.37 -0.39
N GLY A 78 -4.80 -0.25 -0.10
CA GLY A 78 -5.04 0.20 1.28
C GLY A 78 -5.89 -0.81 2.07
N ALA A 79 -6.98 -1.30 1.49
CA ALA A 79 -7.83 -2.31 2.12
C ALA A 79 -7.06 -3.61 2.41
N PHE A 80 -6.20 -4.04 1.48
CA PHE A 80 -5.35 -5.20 1.68
C PHE A 80 -4.34 -5.00 2.82
N ALA A 81 -3.71 -3.83 2.90
CA ALA A 81 -2.80 -3.50 4.00
C ALA A 81 -3.49 -3.57 5.37
N VAL A 82 -4.72 -3.06 5.47
CA VAL A 82 -5.56 -3.17 6.68
C VAL A 82 -5.86 -4.63 7.00
N ALA A 83 -6.33 -5.39 6.02
CA ALA A 83 -6.65 -6.81 6.20
C ALA A 83 -5.43 -7.64 6.61
N LYS A 84 -4.25 -7.37 6.03
CA LYS A 84 -3.00 -8.04 6.37
C LYS A 84 -2.52 -7.68 7.78
N ASN A 85 -2.66 -6.42 8.19
CA ASN A 85 -2.34 -6.01 9.56
C ASN A 85 -3.19 -6.76 10.59
N HIS A 86 -4.51 -6.86 10.36
CA HIS A 86 -5.42 -7.56 11.28
C HIS A 86 -5.22 -9.08 11.35
N ARG A 87 -4.61 -9.70 10.34
CA ARG A 87 -4.27 -11.13 10.36
C ARG A 87 -2.98 -11.43 11.13
N ASN A 88 -2.11 -10.44 11.26
CA ASN A 88 -0.80 -10.56 11.90
C ASN A 88 -0.74 -9.97 13.32
N ALA A 89 -1.82 -9.31 13.77
CA ALA A 89 -2.00 -8.77 15.11
C ALA A 89 -2.73 -9.79 15.99
#